data_AF-A0A1V1VAY6-F1
#
_entry.id   AF-A0A1V1VAY6-F1
#
_cell.length_a   1.000
_cell.length_b   1.000
_cell.length_c   1.000
_cell.angle_alpha   90.00
_cell.angle_beta   90.00
_cell.angle_gamma   90.00
#
_symmetry.space_group_name_H-M   'P 1'
#
loop_
_entity.id
_entity.type
_entity.pdbx_description
1 polymer ?
#
loop_
_entity_poly.entity_id
_entity_poly.type
_entity_poly.pdbx_seq_one_letter_code
_entity_poly.pdbx_strand_id
1 'polypeptide(L)'
;MDAHYQQRLNAAFRQLQGVRITNYDPIVDRLFRRVGIYLPPSYYRHPLSNLAIFGVMYWPLFFVLNILFVPVASAALYSLIPSLLLSSLLTVYFYWTQCINDLTEWQQLDL
;
A
#
# COMPACT_ATOMS: atom_id res chain seq x y z
N MET A 1 -12.33 -16.68 3.50
CA MET A 1 -11.86 -15.49 4.23
C MET A 1 -11.72 -15.89 5.68
N ASP A 2 -10.56 -15.69 6.29
CA ASP A 2 -10.37 -15.97 7.72
C ASP A 2 -11.23 -14.99 8.55
N ALA A 3 -12.06 -15.53 9.45
CA ALA A 3 -12.95 -14.74 10.29
C ALA A 3 -12.18 -13.74 11.16
N HIS A 4 -10.99 -14.15 11.61
CA HIS A 4 -10.10 -13.34 12.43
C HIS A 4 -9.51 -12.16 11.65
N TYR A 5 -9.09 -12.39 10.40
CA TYR A 5 -8.62 -11.32 9.51
C TYR A 5 -9.72 -10.27 9.24
N GLN A 6 -10.97 -10.71 9.04
CA GLN A 6 -12.10 -9.79 8.85
C GLN A 6 -12.40 -8.96 10.07
N GLN A 7 -12.28 -9.54 11.27
CA GLN A 7 -12.44 -8.82 12.52
C GLN A 7 -11.39 -7.71 12.66
N ARG A 8 -10.09 -8.02 12.50
CA ARG A 8 -9.01 -7.01 12.49
C ARG A 8 -9.23 -5.91 11.46
N LEU A 9 -9.62 -6.30 10.25
CA LEU A 9 -9.84 -5.36 9.15
C LEU A 9 -10.96 -4.37 9.48
N ASN A 10 -12.05 -4.85 10.07
CA ASN A 10 -13.16 -4.00 10.51
C ASN A 10 -12.73 -3.06 11.65
N ALA A 11 -11.91 -3.53 12.60
CA ALA A 11 -11.36 -2.69 13.66
C ALA A 11 -10.46 -1.58 13.09
N ALA A 12 -9.56 -1.94 12.17
CA ALA A 12 -8.71 -0.97 11.45
C ALA A 12 -9.53 0.10 10.73
N PHE A 13 -10.58 -0.29 10.00
CA PHE A 13 -11.43 0.67 9.29
C PHE A 13 -12.19 1.61 10.23
N ARG A 14 -12.65 1.12 11.39
CA ARG A 14 -13.27 2.00 12.40
C ARG A 14 -12.28 3.03 12.93
N GLN A 15 -11.05 2.62 13.23
CA GLN A 15 -10.01 3.53 13.70
C GLN A 15 -9.66 4.57 12.62
N LEU A 16 -9.45 4.15 11.37
CA LEU A 16 -9.14 5.05 10.26
C LEU A 16 -10.29 6.03 9.93
N GLN A 17 -11.55 5.61 10.08
CA GLN A 17 -12.71 6.49 9.93
C GLN A 17 -12.77 7.56 11.03
N GLY A 18 -12.42 7.19 12.28
CA GLY A 18 -12.35 8.13 13.40
C GLY A 18 -11.30 9.24 13.20
N VAL A 19 -10.26 8.94 12.44
CA VAL A 19 -9.12 9.83 12.15
C VAL A 19 -9.34 10.70 10.90
N ARG A 20 -10.52 10.61 10.25
CA ARG A 20 -10.87 11.36 9.03
C ARG A 20 -9.87 11.21 7.87
N ILE A 21 -9.31 10.03 7.72
CA ILE A 21 -8.45 9.72 6.57
C ILE A 21 -9.33 9.49 5.33
N THR A 22 -9.08 10.26 4.27
CA THR A 22 -9.87 10.20 3.03
C THR A 22 -9.63 8.94 2.20
N ASN A 23 -8.45 8.32 2.31
CA ASN A 23 -8.07 7.13 1.56
C ASN A 23 -7.78 5.93 2.48
N TYR A 24 -8.70 5.62 3.39
CA TYR A 24 -8.52 4.55 4.37
C TYR A 24 -8.47 3.13 3.77
N ASP A 25 -8.93 2.95 2.52
CA ASP A 25 -8.89 1.67 1.80
C ASP A 25 -8.35 1.82 0.37
N PRO A 26 -7.01 1.87 0.22
CA PRO A 26 -6.35 2.02 -1.08
C PRO A 26 -6.79 0.93 -2.07
N ILE A 27 -6.88 1.29 -3.36
CA ILE A 27 -7.26 0.34 -4.43
C ILE A 27 -6.35 -0.90 -4.42
N VAL A 28 -5.06 -0.70 -4.11
CA VAL A 28 -4.04 -1.75 -3.95
C VAL A 28 -4.51 -2.84 -3.00
N ASP A 29 -4.88 -2.44 -1.78
CA ASP A 29 -5.25 -3.37 -0.72
C ASP A 29 -6.58 -4.05 -1.04
N ARG A 30 -7.52 -3.35 -1.69
CA ARG A 30 -8.76 -3.94 -2.23
C ARG A 30 -8.49 -5.03 -3.27
N LEU A 31 -7.57 -4.78 -4.20
CA LEU A 31 -7.22 -5.74 -5.24
C LEU A 31 -6.60 -7.00 -4.62
N PHE A 32 -5.65 -6.85 -3.70
CA PHE A 32 -5.06 -7.99 -3.00
C PHE A 32 -6.11 -8.83 -2.27
N ARG A 33 -7.02 -8.20 -1.53
CA ARG A 33 -8.11 -8.94 -0.85
C ARG A 33 -9.03 -9.68 -1.82
N ARG A 34 -9.30 -9.11 -2.99
CA ARG A 34 -10.12 -9.78 -4.03
C ARG A 34 -9.44 -11.01 -4.61
N VAL A 35 -8.11 -11.01 -4.75
CA VAL A 35 -7.35 -12.17 -5.24
C VAL A 35 -6.97 -13.15 -4.12
N GLY A 36 -7.49 -12.97 -2.90
CA GLY A 36 -7.27 -13.87 -1.77
C GLY A 36 -5.96 -13.63 -1.01
N ILE A 37 -5.27 -12.51 -1.25
CA ILE A 37 -4.06 -12.10 -0.53
C ILE A 37 -4.47 -11.23 0.66
N TYR A 38 -4.27 -11.74 1.87
CA TYR A 38 -4.69 -11.11 3.13
C TYR A 38 -3.53 -10.36 3.79
N LEU A 39 -3.23 -9.17 3.28
CA LEU A 39 -2.22 -8.29 3.87
C LEU A 39 -2.88 -7.32 4.87
N PRO A 40 -2.13 -6.86 5.89
CA PRO A 40 -2.52 -5.68 6.66
C PRO A 40 -2.73 -4.48 5.72
N PRO A 41 -3.68 -3.57 6.02
CA PRO A 41 -3.85 -2.33 5.27
C PRO A 41 -2.55 -1.50 5.27
N SER A 42 -2.38 -0.65 4.28
CA SER A 42 -1.17 0.14 4.08
C SER A 42 -0.74 0.95 5.32
N TYR A 43 -1.70 1.47 6.10
CA TYR A 43 -1.44 2.21 7.35
C TYR A 43 -0.89 1.35 8.51
N TYR A 44 -1.05 0.03 8.45
CA TYR A 44 -0.69 -0.91 9.51
C TYR A 44 0.44 -1.86 9.10
N ARG A 45 1.03 -1.64 7.93
CA ARG A 45 2.08 -2.49 7.35
C ARG A 45 3.45 -1.85 7.58
N HIS A 46 4.47 -2.68 7.76
CA HIS A 46 5.85 -2.22 7.85
C HIS A 46 6.27 -1.38 6.62
N PRO A 47 7.02 -0.28 6.79
CA PRO A 47 7.40 0.62 5.69
C PRO A 47 8.08 -0.09 4.52
N LEU A 48 9.01 -1.02 4.79
CA LEU A 48 9.69 -1.79 3.73
C LEU A 48 8.72 -2.62 2.88
N SER A 49 7.68 -3.18 3.50
CA SER A 49 6.68 -3.96 2.77
C SER A 49 5.80 -3.05 1.91
N ASN A 50 5.45 -1.86 2.41
CA ASN A 50 4.74 -0.85 1.60
C ASN A 50 5.59 -0.40 0.40
N LEU A 51 6.89 -0.14 0.62
CA LEU A 51 7.80 0.25 -0.44
C LEU A 51 7.87 -0.81 -1.53
N ALA A 52 8.06 -2.08 -1.15
CA ALA A 52 8.12 -3.18 -2.11
C ALA A 52 6.79 -3.35 -2.87
N ILE A 53 5.66 -3.34 -2.16
CA ILE A 53 4.34 -3.54 -2.76
C ILE A 53 4.00 -2.41 -3.73
N PHE A 54 4.15 -1.15 -3.31
CA PHE A 54 3.89 -0.02 -4.20
C PHE A 54 4.89 0.02 -5.35
N GLY A 55 6.17 -0.29 -5.10
CA GLY A 55 7.18 -0.34 -6.15
C GLY A 55 6.82 -1.32 -7.26
N VAL A 56 6.47 -2.55 -6.91
CA VAL A 56 6.01 -3.58 -7.87
C VAL A 56 4.70 -3.17 -8.53
N MET A 57 3.77 -2.58 -7.79
CA MET A 57 2.45 -2.28 -8.35
C MET A 57 2.44 -1.08 -9.31
N TYR A 58 3.27 -0.07 -9.06
CA TYR A 58 3.37 1.11 -9.92
C TYR A 58 4.40 0.96 -11.04
N TRP A 59 5.30 -0.01 -10.97
CA TRP A 59 6.28 -0.24 -12.03
C TRP A 59 5.68 -0.51 -13.42
N PRO A 60 4.65 -1.36 -13.57
CA PRO A 60 4.00 -1.58 -14.87
C PRO A 60 3.40 -0.30 -15.46
N LEU A 61 2.90 0.61 -14.63
CA LEU A 61 2.35 1.90 -15.09
C LEU A 61 3.44 2.71 -15.80
N PHE A 62 4.59 2.90 -15.17
CA PHE A 62 5.69 3.64 -15.76
C PHE A 62 6.33 2.87 -16.93
N PHE A 63 6.35 1.54 -16.89
CA PHE A 63 6.83 0.71 -17.99
C PHE A 63 6.00 0.91 -19.26
N VAL A 64 4.68 0.87 -19.14
CA VAL A 64 3.75 1.11 -20.27
C VAL A 64 3.91 2.53 -20.81
N LEU A 65 4.18 3.52 -19.96
CA LEU A 65 4.45 4.88 -20.43
C LEU A 65 5.77 4.98 -21.19
N ASN A 66 6.82 4.30 -20.72
CA ASN A 66 8.16 4.39 -21.31
C ASN A 66 8.31 3.57 -22.60
N ILE A 67 7.62 2.44 -22.75
CA ILE A 67 7.75 1.57 -23.94
C ILE A 67 7.32 2.27 -25.24
N LEU A 68 6.55 3.35 -25.13
CA LEU A 68 6.14 4.19 -26.27
C LEU A 68 7.27 5.06 -26.82
N PHE A 69 8.33 5.27 -26.04
CA PHE A 69 9.40 6.23 -26.38
C PHE A 69 10.79 5.59 -26.45
N VAL A 70 11.01 4.46 -25.77
CA VAL A 70 12.34 3.83 -25.68
C VAL A 70 12.26 2.31 -25.84
N PRO A 71 13.37 1.63 -26.22
CA PRO A 71 13.42 0.17 -26.31
C PRO A 71 13.02 -0.51 -25.01
N VAL A 72 12.48 -1.74 -25.11
CA VAL A 72 11.91 -2.49 -23.98
C VAL A 72 12.85 -2.59 -22.77
N ALA A 73 14.13 -2.91 -22.99
CA ALA A 73 15.12 -3.01 -21.91
C ALA A 73 15.35 -1.66 -21.21
N SER A 74 15.43 -0.57 -21.99
CA SER A 74 15.56 0.79 -21.45
C SER A 74 14.30 1.22 -20.73
N ALA A 75 13.11 0.91 -21.26
CA ALA A 75 11.83 1.20 -20.62
C ALA A 75 11.73 0.54 -19.25
N ALA A 76 12.17 -0.72 -19.13
CA ALA A 76 12.20 -1.44 -17.87
C ALA A 76 13.07 -0.73 -16.81
N LEU A 77 14.28 -0.31 -17.21
CA LEU A 77 15.22 0.40 -16.32
C LEU A 77 14.73 1.81 -15.95
N TYR A 78 14.27 2.59 -16.93
CA TYR A 78 13.81 3.97 -16.71
C TYR A 78 12.55 4.04 -15.87
N SER A 79 11.76 2.97 -15.85
CA SER A 79 10.56 2.87 -15.02
C SER A 79 10.87 2.65 -13.54
N LEU A 80 12.06 2.17 -13.18
CA LEU A 80 12.43 1.92 -11.78
C LEU A 80 12.46 3.21 -10.95
N ILE A 81 13.05 4.28 -11.49
CA ILE A 81 13.22 5.55 -10.78
C ILE A 81 11.86 6.17 -10.36
N PRO A 82 10.91 6.46 -11.28
CA PRO A 82 9.64 7.05 -10.89
C PRO A 82 8.80 6.11 -10.01
N SER A 83 8.92 4.78 -10.19
CA SER A 83 8.26 3.79 -9.33
C SER A 83 8.78 3.82 -7.90
N LEU A 84 10.11 3.88 -7.72
CA LEU A 84 10.75 3.98 -6.42
C LEU A 84 10.44 5.31 -5.74
N LEU A 85 10.42 6.41 -6.49
CA LEU A 85 10.05 7.72 -5.95
C LEU A 85 8.59 7.73 -5.47
N LEU A 86 7.65 7.28 -6.31
CA LEU A 86 6.23 7.24 -5.94
C LEU A 86 5.97 6.29 -4.75
N SER A 87 6.56 5.10 -4.78
CA SER A 87 6.43 4.13 -3.69
C SER A 87 7.04 4.64 -2.38
N SER A 88 8.16 5.36 -2.42
CA SER A 88 8.75 6.02 -1.26
C SER A 88 7.83 7.10 -0.70
N LEU A 89 7.28 7.97 -1.56
CA LEU A 89 6.35 9.02 -1.15
C LEU A 89 5.10 8.44 -0.48
N LEU A 90 4.50 7.41 -1.08
CA LEU A 90 3.34 6.73 -0.50
C LEU A 90 3.70 6.05 0.82
N THR A 91 4.84 5.37 0.89
CA THR A 91 5.31 4.72 2.12
C THR A 91 5.48 5.72 3.25
N VAL A 92 6.14 6.85 2.98
CA VAL A 92 6.30 7.95 3.94
C VAL A 92 4.94 8.50 4.34
N TYR A 93 4.03 8.73 3.39
CA TYR A 93 2.68 9.20 3.69
C TYR A 93 1.92 8.26 4.65
N PHE A 94 1.90 6.95 4.36
CA PHE A 94 1.18 5.97 5.19
C PHE A 94 1.83 5.83 6.57
N TYR A 95 3.16 5.75 6.64
CA TYR A 95 3.90 5.67 7.89
C TYR A 95 3.74 6.93 8.74
N TRP A 96 3.91 8.10 8.14
CA TRP A 96 3.70 9.37 8.83
C TRP A 96 2.29 9.48 9.38
N THR A 97 1.28 9.12 8.57
CA THR A 97 -0.12 9.13 8.99
C THR A 97 -0.36 8.16 10.15
N GLN A 98 0.31 7.00 10.16
CA GLN A 98 0.24 6.07 11.28
C GLN A 98 0.79 6.71 12.57
N CYS A 99 1.96 7.36 12.49
CA CYS A 99 2.61 7.99 13.64
C CYS A 99 1.82 9.18 14.20
N ILE A 100 1.32 10.08 13.37
CA ILE A 100 0.64 11.29 13.87
C ILE A 100 -0.73 11.01 14.50
N ASN A 101 -1.31 9.85 14.21
CA ASN A 101 -2.64 9.47 14.67
C ASN A 101 -2.61 8.34 15.70
N ASP A 102 -1.42 7.99 16.19
CA ASP A 102 -1.17 6.94 17.19
C ASP A 102 -1.97 5.65 16.89
N LEU A 103 -1.94 5.20 15.63
CA LEU A 103 -2.69 4.03 15.22
C LEU A 103 -2.13 2.78 15.92
N THR A 104 -3.05 1.96 16.40
CA THR A 104 -2.75 0.69 17.08
C THR A 104 -2.04 -0.26 16.13
N GLU A 105 -1.11 -1.08 16.60
CA GLU A 105 -0.43 -2.02 15.70
C GLU A 105 -1.39 -3.08 15.14
N TRP A 106 -1.14 -3.56 13.92
CA TRP A 106 -1.98 -4.59 13.29
C TRP A 106 -2.19 -5.84 14.18
N GLN A 107 -1.16 -6.22 14.94
CA GLN A 107 -1.18 -7.39 15.79
C GLN A 107 -2.07 -7.21 17.03
N GLN A 108 -2.30 -5.96 17.43
CA GLN A 108 -3.03 -5.57 18.64
C GLN A 108 -4.51 -5.26 18.37
N LEU A 109 -4.95 -5.20 17.11
CA LEU A 109 -6.34 -4.87 16.72
C LEU A 109 -7.40 -5.92 17.09
N ASP A 110 -7.00 -7.08 17.62
CA ASP A 110 -7.87 -8.18 18.04
C ASP A 110 -8.07 -8.31 19.55
N LEU A 111 -7.40 -7.47 20.34
CA LEU A 111 -7.52 -7.43 21.80
C LEU A 111 -8.57 -6.42 22.24
#